data_AF-A0A4Q3EF76-F1
#
_entry.id   AF-A0A4Q3EF76-F1
#
_cell.length_a   1.000
_cell.length_b   1.000
_cell.length_c   1.000
_cell.angle_alpha   90.00
_cell.angle_beta   90.00
_cell.angle_gamma   90.00
#
_symmetry.space_group_name_H-M   'P 1'
#
loop_
_entity.id
_entity.type
_entity.pdbx_description
1 polymer ?
#
loop_
_entity_poly.entity_id
_entity_poly.type
_entity_poly.pdbx_seq_one_letter_code
_entity_poly.pdbx_strand_id
1 'polypeptide(L)' 'MLTLIAGTNRTGSSTLKLARYYQQKLTEKGIETTLISLEDLPENFLQTDLYGKRSTGFEPILKQVNASDKFIFIIPEYNG' A
#
# COMPACT_ATOMS: atom_id res chain seq x y z
N MET A 1 -8.74 6.21 -9.80
CA MET A 1 -8.33 4.81 -9.55
C MET A 1 -8.60 4.42 -8.10
N LEU A 2 -9.07 3.20 -7.82
CA LEU A 2 -9.24 2.66 -6.46
C LEU A 2 -7.97 1.91 -6.04
N THR A 3 -7.40 2.27 -4.90
CA THR A 3 -6.14 1.69 -4.42
C THR A 3 -6.31 1.00 -3.08
N LEU A 4 -5.89 -0.26 -3.00
CA LEU A 4 -5.80 -1.02 -1.76
C LEU A 4 -4.43 -0.80 -1.14
N ILE A 5 -4.38 -0.60 0.17
CA ILE A 5 -3.14 -0.45 0.93
C ILE A 5 -3.07 -1.57 1.97
N ALA A 6 -2.08 -2.46 1.84
CA ALA A 6 -1.75 -3.42 2.89
C ALA A 6 -0.88 -2.72 3.94
N GLY A 7 -1.52 -2.30 5.03
CA GLY A 7 -1.01 -1.33 6.02
C GLY A 7 0.00 -1.86 7.03
N THR A 8 0.88 -2.78 6.64
CA THR A 8 2.04 -3.16 7.46
C THR A 8 3.22 -3.56 6.59
N ASN A 9 4.42 -3.21 7.02
CA ASN A 9 5.67 -3.60 6.39
C ASN A 9 6.23 -4.94 6.92
N ARG A 10 5.48 -5.63 7.79
CA ARG A 10 5.89 -6.94 8.29
C ARG A 10 5.85 -7.98 7.17
N THR A 11 7.01 -8.52 6.83
CA THR A 11 7.17 -9.61 5.86
C THR A 11 6.24 -10.78 6.16
N GLY A 12 5.54 -11.24 5.13
CA GLY A 12 4.64 -12.40 5.23
C GLY A 12 3.34 -12.13 5.99
N SER A 13 2.95 -10.88 6.19
CA SER A 13 1.72 -10.51 6.89
C SER A 13 0.44 -11.07 6.24
N SER A 14 -0.54 -11.47 7.07
CA SER A 14 -1.90 -11.79 6.62
C SER A 14 -2.63 -10.58 6.01
N THR A 15 -2.20 -9.36 6.33
CA THR A 15 -2.72 -8.11 5.76
C THR A 15 -2.56 -8.09 4.23
N LEU A 16 -1.37 -8.43 3.71
CA LEU A 16 -1.13 -8.46 2.27
C LEU A 16 -1.92 -9.58 1.59
N LYS A 17 -2.05 -10.74 2.25
CA LYS A 17 -2.89 -11.86 1.76
C LYS A 17 -4.34 -11.42 1.62
N LEU A 18 -4.88 -10.76 2.63
CA LEU A 18 -6.25 -10.25 2.62
C LEU A 18 -6.44 -9.13 1.57
N ALA A 19 -5.47 -8.23 1.43
CA ALA A 19 -5.51 -7.18 0.41
C ALA A 19 -5.55 -7.76 -1.02
N ARG A 20 -4.75 -8.79 -1.31
CA ARG A 20 -4.79 -9.51 -2.59
C ARG A 20 -6.14 -10.21 -2.82
N TYR A 21 -6.71 -10.80 -1.78
CA TYR A 21 -8.05 -11.39 -1.85
C TYR A 21 -9.11 -10.33 -2.20
N TYR A 22 -9.10 -9.16 -1.55
CA TYR A 22 -10.02 -8.07 -1.87
C TYR A 22 -9.80 -7.51 -3.28
N GLN A 23 -8.55 -7.35 -3.71
CA GLN A 23 -8.24 -6.97 -5.09
C GLN A 23 -8.88 -7.94 -6.08
N GLN A 24 -8.72 -9.25 -5.89
CA GLN A 24 -9.37 -10.26 -6.72
C GLN A 24 -10.90 -10.10 -6.71
N LYS A 25 -11.53 -9.93 -5.53
CA LYS A 25 -12.98 -9.76 -5.41
C LYS A 25 -13.52 -8.49 -6.05
N LEU A 26 -12.72 -7.44 -6.08
CA LEU A 26 -13.07 -6.19 -6.77
C LEU A 26 -12.94 -6.35 -8.29
N THR A 27 -11.88 -7.02 -8.76
CA THR A 27 -11.73 -7.38 -10.17
C THR A 27 -12.90 -8.24 -10.67
N GLU A 28 -13.33 -9.24 -9.90
CA GLU A 28 -14.52 -10.06 -10.20
C GLU A 28 -15.81 -9.23 -10.35
N LYS A 29 -15.87 -8.04 -9.74
CA LYS A 29 -16.99 -7.08 -9.83
C LYS A 29 -16.80 -6.03 -10.92
N GLY A 30 -15.77 -6.15 -11.76
CA GLY A 30 -15.45 -5.18 -12.81
C GLY A 30 -14.82 -3.88 -12.29
N ILE A 31 -14.28 -3.90 -11.07
CA ILE A 31 -13.61 -2.73 -10.46
C ILE A 31 -12.11 -2.92 -10.58
N GLU A 32 -11.47 -2.10 -11.41
CA GLU A 32 -10.02 -2.05 -11.52
C GLU A 32 -9.41 -1.42 -10.27
N THR A 33 -8.35 -2.05 -9.75
CA THR A 33 -7.68 -1.58 -8.54
C THR A 33 -6.16 -1.72 -8.61
N THR A 34 -5.47 -0.80 -7.93
CA THR A 34 -4.03 -0.93 -7.64
C THR A 34 -3.85 -1.43 -6.21
N LEU A 35 -2.73 -2.12 -5.94
CA LEU A 35 -2.36 -2.59 -4.61
C LEU A 35 -0.98 -2.06 -4.26
N ILE A 36 -0.88 -1.37 -3.13
CA ILE A 36 0.37 -0.94 -2.52
C ILE A 36 0.58 -1.77 -1.24
N SER A 37 1.73 -2.44 -1.13
CA SER A 37 2.17 -3.06 0.11
C SER A 37 3.13 -2.16 0.85
N LEU A 38 2.95 -1.95 2.16
CA LEU A 38 3.98 -1.27 2.95
C LEU A 38 5.23 -2.14 3.12
N GLU A 39 5.17 -3.44 2.80
CA GLU A 39 6.35 -4.31 2.70
C GLU A 39 7.31 -3.87 1.56
N ASP A 40 6.80 -3.16 0.56
CA ASP A 40 7.58 -2.66 -0.58
C ASP A 40 8.23 -1.28 -0.31
N LEU A 41 8.05 -0.72 0.89
CA LEU A 41 8.71 0.53 1.27
C LEU A 41 10.23 0.33 1.33
N PRO A 42 11.03 1.31 0.88
CA PRO A 42 12.47 1.30 1.11
C PRO A 42 12.76 1.16 2.60
N GLU A 43 13.70 0.29 2.99
CA GLU A 43 14.05 0.07 4.41
C GLU A 43 14.45 1.36 5.13
N ASN A 44 15.01 2.31 4.39
CA ASN A 44 15.49 3.59 4.87
C ASN A 44 14.52 4.77 4.65
N PHE A 45 13.24 4.52 4.31
CA PHE A 45 12.30 5.60 3.95
C PHE A 45 12.08 6.61 5.09
N LEU A 46 12.14 6.16 6.35
CA LEU A 46 12.03 7.04 7.51
C LEU A 46 13.20 8.04 7.61
N GLN A 47 14.36 7.70 7.05
CA GLN A 47 15.53 8.57 7.02
C GLN A 47 15.54 9.46 5.78
N THR A 48 15.07 8.95 4.64
CA THR A 48 15.22 9.59 3.33
C THR A 48 14.01 10.40 2.88
N ASP A 49 12.81 10.17 3.42
CA ASP A 49 11.56 10.70 2.87
C ASP A 49 10.67 11.46 3.88
N LEU A 50 11.20 11.75 5.09
CA LEU A 50 10.51 12.58 6.08
C LEU A 50 10.87 14.06 5.97
N TYR A 51 9.99 14.93 6.48
CA TYR A 51 10.20 16.38 6.62
C TYR A 51 10.54 17.11 5.30
N GLY A 52 9.82 16.77 4.23
CA GLY A 52 10.00 17.41 2.91
C GLY A 52 11.14 16.82 2.07
N LYS A 53 11.89 15.87 2.60
CA LYS A 53 12.86 15.09 1.83
C LYS A 53 12.15 14.09 0.91
N ARG A 54 12.81 13.74 -0.20
CA ARG A 54 12.33 12.79 -1.20
C ARG A 54 13.48 11.91 -1.67
N SER A 55 13.20 10.63 -1.86
CA SER A 55 14.11 9.67 -2.46
C SER A 55 13.53 9.07 -3.74
N THR A 56 14.44 8.67 -4.64
CA THR A 56 14.07 7.94 -5.86
C THR A 56 13.44 6.57 -5.54
N GLY A 57 13.74 5.99 -4.38
CA GLY A 57 13.17 4.71 -3.94
C GLY A 57 11.69 4.81 -3.58
N PHE A 58 11.23 5.95 -3.05
CA PHE A 58 9.84 6.15 -2.67
C PHE A 58 8.97 6.74 -3.81
N GLU A 59 9.59 7.34 -4.82
CA GLU A 59 8.88 7.95 -5.96
C GLU A 59 7.82 7.06 -6.63
N PRO A 60 8.06 5.76 -6.89
CA PRO A 60 7.05 4.91 -7.52
C PRO A 60 5.78 4.77 -6.67
N ILE A 61 5.94 4.62 -5.36
CA ILE A 61 4.83 4.52 -4.40
C ILE A 61 4.08 5.85 -4.35
N LEU A 62 4.82 6.96 -4.27
CA LEU A 62 4.22 8.30 -4.25
C LEU A 62 3.41 8.59 -5.53
N LYS A 63 3.91 8.16 -6.70
CA LYS A 63 3.18 8.29 -7.98
C LYS A 63 1.84 7.52 -7.95
N GLN A 64 1.83 6.30 -7.43
CA GLN A 64 0.60 5.51 -7.32
C GLN A 64 -0.40 6.15 -6.34
N VAL A 65 0.07 6.63 -5.19
CA VAL A 65 -0.76 7.35 -4.21
C VAL A 65 -1.39 8.59 -4.84
N ASN A 66 -0.60 9.43 -5.53
CA ASN A 66 -1.10 10.66 -6.17
C ASN A 66 -2.07 10.40 -7.33
N ALA A 67 -1.99 9.24 -7.98
CA ALA A 67 -2.92 8.83 -9.05
C ALA A 67 -4.21 8.17 -8.54
N SER A 68 -4.34 7.98 -7.22
CA SER A 68 -5.48 7.30 -6.60
C SER A 68 -6.60 8.29 -6.27
N ASP A 69 -7.85 7.94 -6.59
CA ASP A 69 -9.04 8.74 -6.24
C ASP A 69 -9.66 8.29 -4.92
N LYS A 70 -9.51 7.01 -4.59
CA LYS A 70 -10.11 6.35 -3.43
C LYS A 70 -9.15 5.31 -2.86
N PHE A 71 -9.25 5.09 -1.56
CA PHE A 71 -8.41 4.13 -0.84
C PHE A 71 -9.25 3.13 -0.05
N ILE A 72 -8.78 1.88 0.00
CA ILE A 72 -9.19 0.88 0.99
C ILE A 72 -7.94 0.51 1.78
N PHE A 73 -7.97 0.77 3.09
CA PHE A 73 -6.89 0.39 3.99
C PHE A 73 -7.21 -0.96 4.65
N ILE A 74 -6.34 -1.93 4.44
CA ILE A 74 -6.36 -3.20 5.17
C ILE A 74 -5.23 -3.09 6.18
N ILE A 75 -5.57 -2.94 7.46
CA ILE A 75 -4.59 -2.76 8.54
C ILE A 75 -4.66 -3.95 9.49
N PRO A 76 -3.51 -4.47 9.96
CA PRO A 76 -3.53 -5.40 11.08
C PRO A 76 -3.87 -4.64 12.37
N GLU A 77 -4.44 -5.35 13.32
CA GLU A 77 -4.53 -4.88 14.69
C GLU A 77 -3.21 -5.21 15.40
N TYR A 78 -2.57 -4.18 15.96
CA TYR A 78 -1.39 -4.32 16.80
C TYR A 78 -1.71 -3.71 18.17
N ASN A 79 -1.70 -4.56 19.20
CA ASN A 79 -1.94 -4.20 20.61
C ASN A 79 -3.39 -3.88 21.01
N GLY A 80 -4.39 -4.43 20.31
CA GLY A 80 -5.81 -4.18 20.63
C GLY A 80 -6.31 -2.84 20.12
#